data_AF-A0A3D1IJW4-F1
#
_entry.id   AF-A0A3D1IJW4-F1
#
_cell.length_a   1.000
_cell.length_b   1.000
_cell.length_c   1.000
_cell.angle_alpha   90.00
_cell.angle_beta   90.00
_cell.angle_gamma   90.00
#
_symmetry.space_group_name_H-M   'P 1'
#
loop_
_entity.id
_entity.type
_entity.pdbx_description
1 polymer ?
#
loop_
_entity_poly.entity_id
_entity_poly.type
_entity_poly.pdbx_seq_one_letter_code
_entity_poly.pdbx_strand_id
1 'polypeptide(L)' 'ATLLTDDGLREVAEYADGIGPAVQLIADEPSRAVVARGLGLEIHPYTVRASRLPDGFSDTGAYMRYLFDDLGATGVFT' A
#
# COMPACT_ATOMS: atom_id res chain seq x y z
N ALA A 1 -14.92 -9.64 -7.44
CA ALA A 1 -13.69 -10.30 -6.97
C ALA A 1 -12.84 -9.27 -6.23
N THR A 2 -12.26 -9.63 -5.08
CA THR A 2 -11.32 -8.75 -4.37
C THR A 2 -9.97 -8.83 -5.08
N LEU A 3 -9.51 -7.75 -5.70
CA LEU A 3 -8.25 -7.75 -6.49
C LEU A 3 -6.96 -7.81 -5.63
N LEU A 4 -7.09 -7.65 -4.31
CA LEU A 4 -5.97 -7.71 -3.36
C LEU A 4 -5.77 -9.12 -2.75
N THR A 5 -6.36 -10.15 -3.34
CA THR A 5 -5.96 -11.54 -3.06
C THR A 5 -4.69 -11.87 -3.84
N ASP A 6 -3.96 -12.92 -3.44
CA ASP A 6 -2.77 -13.36 -4.17
C ASP A 6 -3.05 -13.62 -5.66
N ASP A 7 -4.17 -14.27 -5.98
CA ASP A 7 -4.54 -14.54 -7.38
C ASP A 7 -4.92 -13.26 -8.13
N GLY A 8 -5.62 -12.33 -7.47
CA GLY A 8 -5.94 -11.03 -8.05
C GLY A 8 -4.68 -10.20 -8.32
N LEU A 9 -3.71 -10.23 -7.42
CA LEU A 9 -2.43 -9.54 -7.62
C LEU A 9 -1.61 -10.16 -8.75
N ARG A 10 -1.65 -11.50 -8.91
CA ARG A 10 -1.01 -12.17 -10.06
C ARG A 10 -1.66 -11.76 -11.38
N GLU A 11 -2.99 -11.71 -11.45
CA GLU A 11 -3.71 -11.24 -12.63
C GLU A 11 -3.37 -9.79 -12.96
N VAL A 12 -3.32 -8.90 -11.95
CA VAL A 12 -2.95 -7.49 -12.13
C VAL A 12 -1.52 -7.35 -12.68
N ALA A 13 -0.58 -8.17 -12.20
CA ALA A 13 0.80 -8.14 -12.66
C ALA A 13 0.99 -8.55 -14.14
N GLU A 14 -0.03 -9.13 -14.78
CA GLU A 14 0.01 -9.43 -16.22
C GLU A 14 -0.14 -8.17 -17.09
N TYR A 15 -0.71 -7.09 -16.55
CA TYR A 15 -1.04 -5.89 -17.35
C TYR A 15 -0.66 -4.54 -16.71
N ALA A 16 -0.25 -4.51 -15.45
CA ALA A 16 0.08 -3.28 -14.74
C ALA A 16 1.46 -3.36 -14.08
N ASP A 17 2.14 -2.21 -14.01
CA ASP A 17 3.43 -2.07 -13.32
C ASP A 17 3.28 -1.78 -11.82
N GLY A 18 2.06 -1.48 -11.34
CA GLY A 18 1.82 -1.14 -9.95
C GLY A 18 0.35 -1.09 -9.56
N ILE A 19 0.12 -1.00 -8.26
CA ILE A 19 -1.20 -0.88 -7.63
C ILE A 19 -1.30 0.39 -6.80
N GLY A 20 -2.47 1.00 -6.80
CA GLY A 20 -2.80 2.13 -5.91
C GLY A 20 -4.03 1.82 -5.07
N PRO A 21 -3.93 1.01 -4.00
CA PRO A 21 -5.07 0.67 -3.16
C PRO A 21 -5.40 1.77 -2.15
N ALA A 22 -6.57 1.68 -1.52
CA ALA A 22 -6.85 2.46 -0.32
C ALA A 22 -5.82 2.11 0.78
N VAL A 23 -5.23 3.10 1.45
CA VAL A 23 -4.08 2.93 2.35
C VAL A 23 -4.38 1.98 3.51
N GLN A 24 -5.62 1.95 3.99
CA GLN A 24 -6.07 1.02 5.03
C GLN A 24 -5.97 -0.44 4.56
N LEU A 25 -6.24 -0.72 3.29
CA LEU A 25 -6.22 -2.09 2.76
C LEU A 25 -4.82 -2.73 2.76
N ILE A 26 -3.77 -1.90 2.84
CA ILE A 26 -2.38 -2.35 2.93
C ILE A 26 -1.86 -2.22 4.37
N ALA A 27 -2.22 -1.17 5.09
CA ALA A 27 -1.82 -0.98 6.50
C ALA A 27 -2.46 -2.03 7.43
N ASP A 28 -3.71 -2.41 7.20
CA ASP A 28 -4.41 -3.41 8.02
C ASP A 28 -3.95 -4.85 7.71
N GLU A 29 -3.40 -5.09 6.52
CA GLU A 29 -2.89 -6.39 6.09
C GLU A 29 -1.56 -6.26 5.32
N PRO A 30 -0.43 -6.04 6.03
CA PRO A 30 0.89 -5.80 5.42
C PRO A 30 1.41 -6.91 4.50
N SER A 31 0.93 -8.16 4.68
CA SER A 31 1.29 -9.29 3.80
C SER A 31 0.96 -9.02 2.33
N ARG A 32 -0.09 -8.24 2.05
CA ARG A 32 -0.46 -7.86 0.67
C ARG A 32 0.63 -7.04 -0.02
N ALA A 33 1.32 -6.16 0.70
CA ALA A 33 2.43 -5.40 0.16
C ALA A 33 3.65 -6.30 -0.11
N VAL A 34 3.87 -7.33 0.70
CA VAL A 34 4.91 -8.33 0.45
C VAL A 34 4.62 -9.10 -0.84
N VAL A 35 3.38 -9.55 -1.04
CA VAL A 35 2.98 -10.28 -2.25
C VAL A 35 3.07 -9.40 -3.49
N ALA A 36 2.52 -8.18 -3.46
CA ALA A 36 2.57 -7.26 -4.60
C ALA A 36 4.01 -6.94 -5.01
N ARG A 37 4.90 -6.62 -4.06
CA ARG A 37 6.33 -6.41 -4.36
C ARG A 37 7.00 -7.67 -4.90
N GLY A 38 6.65 -8.84 -4.38
CA GLY A 38 7.16 -10.12 -4.88
C GLY A 38 6.78 -10.40 -6.35
N LEU A 39 5.70 -9.78 -6.84
CA LEU A 39 5.27 -9.83 -8.23
C LEU A 39 5.85 -8.68 -9.08
N GLY A 40 6.67 -7.81 -8.51
CA GLY A 40 7.27 -6.66 -9.20
C GLY A 40 6.35 -5.44 -9.33
N LEU A 41 5.21 -5.43 -8.64
CA LEU A 41 4.28 -4.30 -8.65
C LEU A 41 4.76 -3.16 -7.73
N GLU A 42 4.82 -1.94 -8.26
CA GLU A 42 4.92 -0.71 -7.44
C GLU A 42 3.68 -0.54 -6.56
N ILE A 43 3.82 0.11 -5.40
CA ILE A 43 2.73 0.30 -4.44
C ILE A 43 2.56 1.78 -4.12
N HIS A 44 1.47 2.38 -4.62
CA HIS A 44 1.14 3.81 -4.50
C HIS A 44 -0.21 4.05 -3.81
N PRO A 45 -0.34 3.80 -2.49
CA PRO A 45 -1.64 3.84 -1.82
C PRO A 45 -2.21 5.25 -1.71
N TYR A 46 -3.55 5.33 -1.62
CA TYR A 46 -4.31 6.56 -1.42
C TYR A 46 -5.28 6.43 -0.23
N THR A 47 -5.69 7.45 0.50
CA THR A 47 -5.17 8.81 0.55
C THR A 47 -4.60 9.03 1.95
N VAL A 48 -3.34 9.43 2.03
CA VAL A 48 -2.76 9.90 3.29
C VAL A 48 -3.32 11.30 3.58
N ARG A 49 -3.88 11.54 4.78
CA ARG A 49 -4.42 12.86 5.14
C ARG A 49 -3.88 13.29 6.48
N ALA A 50 -3.21 14.44 6.53
CA ALA A 50 -2.65 14.96 7.78
C ALA A 50 -3.71 15.21 8.87
N SER A 51 -4.94 15.56 8.47
CA SER A 51 -6.07 15.77 9.38
C SER A 51 -6.76 14.49 9.86
N ARG A 52 -6.37 13.31 9.35
CA ARG A 52 -7.00 12.02 9.67
C ARG A 52 -5.96 10.89 9.63
N LEU A 53 -5.08 10.87 10.63
CA LEU A 53 -4.10 9.80 10.79
C LEU A 53 -4.71 8.59 11.50
N PRO A 54 -4.24 7.37 11.23
CA PRO A 54 -4.55 6.21 12.04
C PRO A 54 -4.02 6.37 13.47
N ASP A 55 -4.66 5.70 14.42
CA ASP A 55 -4.18 5.66 15.81
C ASP A 55 -2.76 5.07 15.87
N GLY A 56 -1.94 5.61 16.78
CA GLY A 56 -0.56 5.16 16.98
C GLY A 56 0.51 5.95 16.22
N PHE A 57 0.14 6.82 15.27
CA PHE A 57 1.08 7.72 14.61
C PHE A 57 1.06 9.12 15.23
N SER A 58 2.25 9.62 15.59
CA SER A 58 2.41 10.96 16.21
C SER A 58 2.11 12.10 15.25
N ASP A 59 2.42 11.90 13.97
CA ASP A 59 2.33 12.89 12.91
C ASP A 59 2.34 12.19 11.53
N THR A 60 2.10 12.98 10.47
CA THR A 60 2.06 12.47 9.10
C THR A 60 3.40 11.93 8.64
N GLY A 61 4.51 12.48 9.14
CA GLY A 61 5.86 12.00 8.80
C GLY A 61 6.14 10.62 9.39
N ALA A 62 5.69 10.35 10.61
CA ALA A 62 5.75 9.01 11.21
C ALA A 62 4.95 8.00 10.39
N TYR A 63 3.76 8.39 9.92
CA TYR A 63 2.96 7.52 9.08
C TYR A 63 3.58 7.30 7.69
N MET A 64 4.13 8.34 7.06
CA MET A 64 4.85 8.20 5.79
C MET A 64 6.06 7.28 5.92
N ARG A 65 6.88 7.42 6.97
CA ARG A 65 8.00 6.50 7.22
C ARG A 65 7.55 5.05 7.30
N TYR A 66 6.47 4.78 8.03
CA TYR A 66 5.90 3.43 8.07
C TYR A 66 5.48 2.91 6.68
N LEU A 67 4.81 3.74 5.88
CA LEU A 67 4.39 3.32 4.53
C LEU A 67 5.59 3.06 3.60
N PHE A 68 6.64 3.88 3.65
CA PHE A 68 7.82 3.73 2.80
C PHE A 68 8.79 2.65 3.30
N ASP A 69 9.14 2.69 4.58
CA ASP A 69 10.22 1.88 5.15
C ASP A 69 9.74 0.47 5.52
N ASP A 70 8.55 0.34 6.12
CA ASP A 70 8.03 -0.94 6.58
C ASP A 70 7.18 -1.65 5.52
N LEU A 71 6.27 -0.91 4.86
CA LEU A 71 5.38 -1.49 3.84
C LEU A 71 6.00 -1.50 2.43
N GLY A 72 7.08 -0.74 2.21
CA GLY A 72 7.76 -0.69 0.92
C GLY A 72 6.95 -0.02 -0.18
N ALA A 73 6.07 0.92 0.17
CA ALA A 73 5.45 1.79 -0.83
C ALA A 73 6.55 2.58 -1.57
N THR A 74 6.36 2.82 -2.86
CA THR A 74 7.30 3.58 -3.71
C THR A 74 6.82 5.01 -3.98
N GLY A 75 5.61 5.33 -3.51
CA GLY A 75 4.92 6.61 -3.64
C GLY A 75 3.62 6.56 -2.85
N VAL A 76 2.97 7.70 -2.61
CA VAL A 76 1.65 7.79 -1.96
C VAL A 76 0.85 8.94 -2.56
N PHE A 77 -0.48 8.83 -2.56
CA PHE A 77 -1.36 9.96 -2.82
C PHE A 77 -1.77 10.60 -1.49
N THR A 78 -1.60 11.91 -1.36
CA THR A 78 -1.84 12.66 -0.12
C THR A 78 -2.60 13.96 -0.34
#